data_AF-A0A2S7W8I8-F1
#
_entry.id   AF-A0A2S7W8I8-F1
#
_cell.length_a   1.000
_cell.length_b   1.000
_cell.length_c   1.000
_cell.angle_alpha   90.00
_cell.angle_beta   90.00
_cell.angle_gamma   90.00
#
_symmetry.space_group_name_H-M   'P 1'
#
loop_
_entity.id
_entity.type
_entity.pdbx_description
1 polymer ?
#
loop_
_entity_poly.entity_id
_entity_poly.type
_entity_poly.pdbx_seq_one_letter_code
_entity_poly.pdbx_strand_id
1 'polypeptide(L)'
;MKNWILHSIYLIFLSVIFTNYAQEKPIMGYKIEGDYIVFTFDKRDYDNGSHHQGKNQLEFDDFEIKNVVVAGNFNNWSRSKWKMKKIDENIYQLKKKIEDFDDQFNWEFKFVVNNNYWAEPNKKSANLTPSKTSFGYILPTYNYKIIPIEINENGNASFFLNGYKNAKKVVLSGSFNKWDEEHFLMKKTENGWKLTLQLKPNLYEYKFIVDGKWIEDPSNKNKIENEYGEYNSVLDIQQEINFLLEDFQNAKEIFLAGDFNNWSKDSFKMVKTKNGWKYTTKLSYGKHHYKYIVDGIWKLDPKNPVKEYDFSGNINSVKMVK
;
A
#
# COMPACT_ATOMS: atom_id res chain seq x y z
N MET A 1 -32.44 68.33 -21.42
CA MET A 1 -31.46 67.40 -20.81
C MET A 1 -31.71 66.03 -21.40
N LYS A 2 -30.77 65.53 -22.21
CA LYS A 2 -30.90 64.32 -23.03
C LYS A 2 -30.09 63.23 -22.31
N ASN A 3 -30.75 62.26 -21.68
CA ASN A 3 -30.07 61.17 -20.97
C ASN A 3 -29.67 60.08 -21.97
N TRP A 4 -28.37 59.79 -22.03
CA TRP A 4 -27.80 58.71 -22.84
C TRP A 4 -27.76 57.44 -21.99
N ILE A 5 -28.42 56.37 -22.44
CA ILE A 5 -28.33 55.05 -21.83
C ILE A 5 -27.14 54.33 -22.47
N LEU A 6 -26.03 54.21 -21.74
CA LEU A 6 -24.93 53.31 -22.11
C LEU A 6 -25.42 51.86 -22.02
N HIS A 7 -25.37 51.12 -23.13
CA HIS A 7 -25.51 49.68 -23.14
C HIS A 7 -24.12 49.04 -23.04
N SER A 8 -23.79 48.48 -21.88
CA SER A 8 -22.60 47.66 -21.69
C SER A 8 -22.89 46.24 -22.20
N ILE A 9 -22.31 45.87 -23.35
CA ILE A 9 -22.36 44.51 -23.89
C ILE A 9 -21.28 43.69 -23.18
N TYR A 10 -21.70 42.77 -22.32
CA TYR A 10 -20.80 41.76 -21.72
C TYR A 10 -20.58 40.63 -22.73
N LEU A 11 -19.37 40.58 -23.32
CA LEU A 11 -18.87 39.45 -24.09
C LEU A 11 -18.42 38.35 -23.13
N ILE A 12 -19.23 37.28 -23.01
CA ILE A 12 -18.86 36.08 -22.26
C ILE A 12 -17.96 35.23 -23.16
N PHE A 13 -16.66 35.22 -22.85
CA PHE A 13 -15.69 34.30 -23.44
C PHE A 13 -15.93 32.90 -22.86
N LEU A 14 -16.50 32.00 -23.66
CA LEU A 14 -16.62 30.58 -23.32
C LEU A 14 -15.28 29.90 -23.65
N SER A 15 -14.38 29.78 -22.67
CA SER A 15 -13.17 28.98 -22.81
C SER A 15 -13.53 27.49 -22.74
N VAL A 16 -13.60 26.83 -23.90
CA VAL A 16 -13.68 25.37 -23.98
C VAL A 16 -12.29 24.81 -23.63
N ILE A 17 -12.11 24.43 -22.37
CA ILE A 17 -10.93 23.69 -21.93
C ILE A 17 -11.10 22.25 -22.42
N PHE A 18 -10.40 21.90 -23.51
CA PHE A 18 -10.21 20.50 -23.90
C PHE A 18 -9.27 19.85 -22.89
N THR A 19 -9.82 19.23 -21.85
CA THR A 19 -9.07 18.25 -21.05
C THR A 19 -8.91 16.99 -21.90
N ASN A 20 -7.73 16.81 -22.50
CA ASN A 20 -7.30 15.50 -23.00
C ASN A 20 -7.19 14.55 -21.80
N TYR A 21 -8.26 13.81 -21.51
CA TYR A 21 -8.21 12.68 -20.61
C TYR A 21 -7.46 11.55 -21.33
N ALA A 22 -6.16 11.42 -21.07
CA ALA A 22 -5.56 10.10 -21.07
C ALA A 22 -6.21 9.35 -19.91
N GLN A 23 -7.25 8.56 -20.19
CA GLN A 23 -8.01 7.86 -19.17
C GLN A 23 -7.10 6.77 -18.57
N GLU A 24 -6.47 7.07 -17.44
CA GLU A 24 -5.77 6.07 -16.64
C GLU A 24 -6.77 4.95 -16.34
N LYS A 25 -6.37 3.71 -16.66
CA LYS A 25 -7.21 2.53 -16.42
C LYS A 25 -7.45 2.37 -14.91
N PRO A 26 -8.69 2.23 -14.42
CA PRO A 26 -8.95 2.11 -12.98
C PRO A 26 -8.54 0.73 -12.44
N ILE A 27 -8.15 0.68 -11.17
CA ILE A 27 -8.06 -0.57 -10.41
C ILE A 27 -9.49 -0.98 -10.02
N MET A 28 -9.88 -2.21 -10.34
CA MET A 28 -11.24 -2.71 -10.14
C MET A 28 -11.28 -3.91 -9.17
N GLY A 29 -12.45 -4.15 -8.58
CA GLY A 29 -12.75 -5.33 -7.77
C GLY A 29 -12.28 -5.28 -6.32
N TYR A 30 -11.37 -4.37 -5.96
CA TYR A 30 -10.95 -4.19 -4.56
C TYR A 30 -10.48 -2.77 -4.29
N LYS A 31 -10.40 -2.42 -3.01
CA LYS A 31 -9.64 -1.27 -2.50
C LYS A 31 -8.86 -1.66 -1.24
N ILE A 32 -7.82 -0.88 -0.94
CA ILE A 32 -7.08 -0.98 0.31
C ILE A 32 -7.63 0.06 1.29
N GLU A 33 -7.91 -0.36 2.52
CA GLU A 33 -8.33 0.50 3.63
C GLU A 33 -7.47 0.18 4.86
N GLY A 34 -6.34 0.88 5.00
CA GLY A 34 -5.35 0.56 6.02
C GLY A 34 -4.86 -0.87 5.88
N ASP A 35 -5.07 -1.70 6.91
CA ASP A 35 -4.65 -3.11 6.93
C ASP A 35 -5.63 -4.08 6.27
N TYR A 36 -6.64 -3.56 5.54
CA TYR A 36 -7.70 -4.38 4.97
C TYR A 36 -7.77 -4.28 3.45
N ILE A 37 -8.04 -5.42 2.83
CA ILE A 37 -8.54 -5.49 1.45
C ILE A 37 -10.07 -5.55 1.53
N VAL A 38 -10.73 -4.60 0.88
CA VAL A 38 -12.18 -4.59 0.72
C VAL A 38 -12.50 -4.97 -0.72
N PHE A 39 -12.83 -6.24 -0.93
CA PHE A 39 -13.34 -6.70 -2.21
C PHE A 39 -14.73 -6.12 -2.43
N THR A 40 -14.94 -5.56 -3.61
CA THR A 40 -16.23 -4.99 -4.02
C THR A 40 -16.58 -5.56 -5.38
N PHE A 41 -17.66 -6.32 -5.43
CA PHE A 41 -18.31 -6.68 -6.67
C PHE A 41 -19.47 -5.72 -6.87
N ASP A 42 -19.37 -4.88 -7.90
CA ASP A 42 -20.49 -4.08 -8.40
C ASP A 42 -20.95 -4.71 -9.71
N LYS A 43 -22.21 -5.15 -9.76
CA LYS A 43 -22.80 -5.79 -10.95
C LYS A 43 -22.53 -4.98 -12.24
N ARG A 44 -22.52 -3.65 -12.15
CA ARG A 44 -22.39 -2.73 -13.29
C ARG A 44 -20.99 -2.72 -13.93
N ASP A 45 -19.99 -3.25 -13.23
CA ASP A 45 -18.61 -3.30 -13.71
C ASP A 45 -18.33 -4.49 -14.63
N TYR A 46 -19.28 -5.43 -14.73
CA TYR A 46 -19.12 -6.69 -15.45
C TYR A 46 -20.17 -6.82 -16.54
N ASP A 47 -19.69 -7.00 -17.76
CA ASP A 47 -20.57 -7.23 -18.91
C ASP A 47 -21.20 -8.64 -18.79
N ASN A 48 -20.36 -9.68 -18.68
CA ASN A 48 -20.78 -11.08 -18.78
C ASN A 48 -20.15 -11.98 -17.70
N GLY A 49 -20.82 -13.10 -17.41
CA GLY A 49 -20.30 -14.21 -16.62
C GLY A 49 -20.08 -15.49 -17.45
N SER A 50 -19.01 -16.23 -17.18
CA SER A 50 -18.71 -17.52 -17.83
C SER A 50 -19.04 -18.70 -16.90
N HIS A 51 -19.77 -19.71 -17.39
CA HIS A 51 -20.04 -20.91 -16.60
C HIS A 51 -18.77 -21.74 -16.33
N HIS A 52 -18.61 -22.33 -15.14
CA HIS A 52 -17.37 -23.06 -14.81
C HIS A 52 -17.13 -24.34 -15.65
N GLN A 53 -18.18 -24.96 -16.21
CA GLN A 53 -18.08 -26.18 -17.03
C GLN A 53 -18.05 -25.93 -18.54
N GLY A 54 -18.10 -24.67 -19.02
CA GLY A 54 -18.14 -24.40 -20.46
C GLY A 54 -18.18 -22.92 -20.84
N LYS A 55 -18.13 -22.63 -22.15
CA LYS A 55 -18.10 -21.25 -22.70
C LYS A 55 -19.45 -20.54 -22.74
N ASN A 56 -20.51 -21.09 -22.12
CA ASN A 56 -21.80 -20.39 -22.07
C ASN A 56 -21.62 -19.10 -21.27
N GLN A 57 -21.67 -17.98 -21.98
CA GLN A 57 -21.67 -16.65 -21.42
C GLN A 57 -23.12 -16.26 -21.10
N LEU A 58 -23.32 -15.57 -19.98
CA LEU A 58 -24.59 -14.97 -19.59
C LEU A 58 -24.37 -13.51 -19.27
N GLU A 59 -25.29 -12.65 -19.65
CA GLU A 59 -25.32 -11.28 -19.13
C GLU A 59 -25.86 -11.31 -17.70
N PHE A 60 -25.29 -10.52 -16.81
CA PHE A 60 -25.74 -10.51 -15.40
C PHE A 60 -27.16 -9.94 -15.21
N ASP A 61 -27.71 -9.31 -16.25
CA ASP A 61 -29.11 -8.88 -16.30
C ASP A 61 -30.10 -10.03 -16.58
N ASP A 62 -29.61 -11.17 -17.08
CA ASP A 62 -30.47 -12.31 -17.46
C ASP A 62 -30.86 -13.20 -16.28
N PHE A 63 -30.32 -12.99 -15.07
CA PHE A 63 -30.59 -13.87 -13.94
C PHE A 63 -30.44 -13.21 -12.55
N GLU A 64 -31.11 -13.83 -11.56
CA GLU A 64 -31.05 -13.39 -10.16
C GLU A 64 -29.69 -13.74 -9.52
N ILE A 65 -29.01 -12.74 -8.95
CA ILE A 65 -27.80 -12.92 -8.14
C ILE A 65 -28.20 -13.30 -6.71
N LYS A 66 -28.05 -14.58 -6.37
CA LYS A 66 -28.34 -15.13 -5.04
C LYS A 66 -27.16 -14.95 -4.08
N ASN A 67 -25.94 -15.07 -4.60
CA ASN A 67 -24.71 -14.84 -3.84
C ASN A 67 -23.53 -14.54 -4.76
N VAL A 68 -22.54 -13.86 -4.18
CA VAL A 68 -21.24 -13.61 -4.80
C VAL A 68 -20.16 -14.07 -3.82
N VAL A 69 -19.12 -14.71 -4.34
CA VAL A 69 -17.94 -15.13 -3.56
C VAL A 69 -16.66 -14.60 -4.17
N VAL A 70 -15.64 -14.38 -3.33
CA VAL A 70 -14.28 -14.06 -3.78
C VAL A 70 -13.51 -15.36 -3.94
N ALA A 71 -12.99 -15.65 -5.13
CA ALA A 71 -12.19 -16.82 -5.43
C ALA A 71 -10.82 -16.39 -5.93
N GLY A 72 -9.74 -16.91 -5.35
CA GLY A 72 -8.38 -16.55 -5.72
C GLY A 72 -7.35 -17.59 -5.28
N ASN A 73 -6.09 -17.40 -5.65
CA ASN A 73 -5.01 -18.32 -5.26
C ASN A 73 -4.92 -18.51 -3.73
N PHE A 74 -5.09 -17.44 -2.95
CA PHE A 74 -5.10 -17.45 -1.47
C PHE A 74 -6.24 -18.29 -0.84
N ASN A 75 -7.24 -18.72 -1.61
CA ASN A 75 -8.28 -19.64 -1.13
C ASN A 75 -8.50 -20.84 -2.06
N ASN A 76 -7.48 -21.20 -2.85
CA ASN A 76 -7.50 -22.30 -3.82
C ASN A 76 -8.65 -22.18 -4.82
N TRP A 77 -8.91 -20.96 -5.31
CA TRP A 77 -9.96 -20.65 -6.29
C TRP A 77 -11.34 -21.19 -5.87
N SER A 78 -11.64 -21.14 -4.56
CA SER A 78 -12.86 -21.74 -4.03
C SER A 78 -14.11 -20.98 -4.49
N ARG A 79 -15.04 -21.72 -5.09
CA ARG A 79 -16.33 -21.18 -5.56
C ARG A 79 -17.42 -21.10 -4.48
N SER A 80 -17.10 -21.40 -3.22
CA SER A 80 -18.10 -21.44 -2.13
C SER A 80 -17.63 -20.80 -0.82
N LYS A 81 -16.30 -20.67 -0.63
CA LYS A 81 -15.71 -19.95 0.51
C LYS A 81 -15.71 -18.45 0.23
N TRP A 82 -15.55 -17.64 1.29
CA TRP A 82 -15.43 -16.18 1.17
C TRP A 82 -16.67 -15.54 0.49
N LYS A 83 -17.85 -15.95 0.96
CA LYS A 83 -19.12 -15.34 0.59
C LYS A 83 -19.14 -13.87 0.96
N MET A 84 -19.55 -13.04 0.00
CA MET A 84 -19.65 -11.60 0.16
C MET A 84 -21.00 -11.22 0.78
N LYS A 85 -21.02 -10.13 1.54
CA LYS A 85 -22.24 -9.54 2.08
C LYS A 85 -22.88 -8.66 1.00
N LYS A 86 -24.16 -8.87 0.72
CA LYS A 86 -24.96 -7.96 -0.11
C LYS A 86 -25.11 -6.62 0.62
N ILE A 87 -24.70 -5.54 -0.03
CA ILE A 87 -24.80 -4.17 0.49
C ILE A 87 -26.06 -3.51 -0.08
N ASP A 88 -26.27 -3.66 -1.38
CA ASP A 88 -27.49 -3.24 -2.09
C ASP A 88 -27.77 -4.18 -3.28
N GLU A 89 -28.64 -3.78 -4.21
CA GLU A 89 -29.02 -4.58 -5.38
C GLU A 89 -27.84 -4.93 -6.30
N ASN A 90 -26.84 -4.04 -6.41
CA ASN A 90 -25.70 -4.19 -7.31
C ASN A 90 -24.39 -4.53 -6.57
N ILE A 91 -24.26 -4.07 -5.31
CA ILE A 91 -22.99 -4.08 -4.59
C ILE A 91 -22.93 -5.22 -3.57
N TYR A 92 -21.85 -6.00 -3.65
CA TYR A 92 -21.48 -7.02 -2.68
C TYR A 92 -20.07 -6.72 -2.18
N GLN A 93 -19.83 -6.89 -0.87
CA GLN A 93 -18.53 -6.61 -0.27
C GLN A 93 -18.04 -7.72 0.67
N LEU A 94 -16.72 -7.89 0.69
CA LEU A 94 -16.02 -8.71 1.68
C LEU A 94 -14.77 -7.97 2.15
N LYS A 95 -14.64 -7.79 3.45
CA LYS A 95 -13.47 -7.20 4.10
C LYS A 95 -12.59 -8.30 4.69
N LYS A 96 -11.31 -8.30 4.33
CA LYS A 96 -10.28 -9.23 4.84
C LYS A 96 -9.06 -8.46 5.27
N LYS A 97 -8.36 -8.94 6.29
CA LYS A 97 -7.09 -8.31 6.66
C LYS A 97 -6.01 -8.75 5.70
N ILE A 98 -5.05 -7.87 5.40
CA ILE A 98 -3.89 -8.20 4.56
C ILE A 98 -3.07 -9.34 5.18
N GLU A 99 -3.00 -9.42 6.52
CA GLU A 99 -2.34 -10.53 7.25
C GLU A 99 -3.06 -11.89 7.12
N ASP A 100 -4.30 -11.92 6.59
CA ASP A 100 -5.01 -13.19 6.34
C ASP A 100 -4.52 -13.90 5.06
N PHE A 101 -3.65 -13.25 4.28
CA PHE A 101 -3.14 -13.75 3.01
C PHE A 101 -1.68 -14.19 3.12
N ASP A 102 -1.24 -15.08 2.23
CA ASP A 102 0.16 -15.53 2.19
C ASP A 102 1.13 -14.42 1.74
N ASP A 103 2.39 -14.45 2.15
CA ASP A 103 3.37 -13.40 1.85
C ASP A 103 3.78 -13.31 0.36
N GLN A 104 3.05 -13.98 -0.54
CA GLN A 104 3.43 -14.05 -1.93
C GLN A 104 3.04 -12.83 -2.77
N PHE A 105 2.21 -11.88 -2.30
CA PHE A 105 1.76 -10.64 -2.98
C PHE A 105 1.41 -10.82 -4.48
N ASN A 106 1.24 -12.05 -4.94
CA ASN A 106 0.87 -12.44 -6.30
C ASN A 106 -0.61 -12.81 -6.31
N TRP A 107 -1.39 -12.19 -5.43
CA TRP A 107 -2.76 -12.58 -5.20
C TRP A 107 -3.58 -12.23 -6.42
N GLU A 108 -4.15 -13.27 -7.01
CA GLU A 108 -5.03 -13.18 -8.15
C GLU A 108 -6.42 -13.62 -7.72
N PHE A 109 -7.45 -12.92 -8.18
CA PHE A 109 -8.82 -13.26 -7.86
C PHE A 109 -9.80 -12.99 -8.99
N LYS A 110 -10.97 -13.60 -8.86
CA LYS A 110 -12.21 -13.26 -9.57
C LYS A 110 -13.37 -13.34 -8.59
N PHE A 111 -14.52 -12.85 -9.04
CA PHE A 111 -15.78 -13.11 -8.38
C PHE A 111 -16.47 -14.32 -9.01
N VAL A 112 -17.12 -15.12 -8.17
CA VAL A 112 -17.99 -16.20 -8.62
C VAL A 112 -19.40 -15.90 -8.16
N VAL A 113 -20.30 -15.78 -9.13
CA VAL A 113 -21.72 -15.52 -8.93
C VAL A 113 -22.46 -16.85 -8.91
N ASN A 114 -23.35 -17.00 -7.93
CA ASN A 114 -24.16 -18.21 -7.73
C ASN A 114 -23.34 -19.51 -7.69
N ASN A 115 -22.09 -19.44 -7.22
CA ASN A 115 -21.09 -20.54 -7.17
C ASN A 115 -20.71 -21.18 -8.52
N ASN A 116 -21.25 -20.70 -9.64
CA ASN A 116 -21.13 -21.35 -10.95
C ASN A 116 -20.63 -20.45 -12.08
N TYR A 117 -20.76 -19.12 -11.93
CA TYR A 117 -20.43 -18.17 -12.99
C TYR A 117 -19.27 -17.30 -12.57
N TRP A 118 -18.16 -17.37 -13.31
CA TRP A 118 -17.03 -16.47 -13.14
C TRP A 118 -17.41 -15.11 -13.72
N ALA A 119 -17.35 -14.05 -12.92
CA ALA A 119 -17.48 -12.70 -13.43
C ALA A 119 -16.19 -12.32 -14.15
N GLU A 120 -16.26 -12.18 -15.48
CA GLU A 120 -15.05 -11.94 -16.28
C GLU A 120 -14.56 -10.51 -16.07
N PRO A 121 -13.28 -10.31 -15.69
CA PRO A 121 -12.75 -8.98 -15.42
C PRO A 121 -12.93 -7.98 -16.57
N ASN A 122 -13.21 -6.74 -16.19
CA ASN A 122 -13.37 -5.65 -17.15
C ASN A 122 -12.05 -5.36 -17.86
N LYS A 123 -12.03 -5.46 -19.19
CA LYS A 123 -10.83 -5.25 -20.03
C LYS A 123 -10.22 -3.84 -19.90
N LYS A 124 -10.97 -2.88 -19.36
CA LYS A 124 -10.51 -1.51 -19.11
C LYS A 124 -9.76 -1.36 -17.78
N SER A 125 -9.73 -2.37 -16.92
CA SER A 125 -9.04 -2.28 -15.63
C SER A 125 -7.50 -2.33 -15.78
N ALA A 126 -6.80 -1.69 -14.84
CA ALA A 126 -5.35 -1.65 -14.79
C ALA A 126 -4.75 -2.91 -14.16
N ASN A 127 -5.50 -3.62 -13.32
CA ASN A 127 -5.02 -4.79 -12.57
C ASN A 127 -5.36 -6.12 -13.23
N LEU A 128 -5.33 -6.19 -14.56
CA LEU A 128 -5.55 -7.45 -15.29
C LEU A 128 -4.27 -8.26 -15.37
N THR A 129 -4.39 -9.55 -15.10
CA THR A 129 -3.33 -10.53 -15.35
C THR A 129 -3.91 -11.71 -16.13
N PRO A 130 -3.20 -12.25 -17.14
CA PRO A 130 -3.64 -13.46 -17.83
C PRO A 130 -3.81 -14.62 -16.85
N SER A 131 -4.95 -15.30 -16.90
CA SER A 131 -5.17 -16.48 -16.07
C SER A 131 -4.24 -17.60 -16.52
N LYS A 132 -3.74 -18.41 -15.57
CA LYS A 132 -2.82 -19.51 -15.85
C LYS A 132 -3.34 -20.82 -15.30
N THR A 133 -2.99 -21.92 -15.97
CA THR A 133 -3.15 -23.28 -15.44
C THR A 133 -2.17 -23.53 -14.28
N SER A 134 -2.36 -24.64 -13.55
CA SER A 134 -1.41 -25.09 -12.52
C SER A 134 0.02 -25.32 -13.05
N PHE A 135 0.16 -25.53 -14.37
CA PHE A 135 1.45 -25.71 -15.05
C PHE A 135 1.99 -24.40 -15.67
N GLY A 136 1.33 -23.26 -15.44
CA GLY A 136 1.76 -21.95 -15.91
C GLY A 136 1.29 -21.56 -17.32
N TYR A 137 0.60 -22.44 -18.06
CA TYR A 137 0.06 -22.11 -19.38
C TYR A 137 -1.01 -21.03 -19.31
N ILE A 138 -0.91 -20.03 -20.18
CA ILE A 138 -1.87 -18.92 -20.28
C ILE A 138 -3.20 -19.41 -20.85
N LEU A 139 -4.29 -18.97 -20.23
CA LEU A 139 -5.67 -19.20 -20.66
C LEU A 139 -6.24 -17.94 -21.34
N PRO A 140 -7.25 -18.07 -22.20
CA PRO A 140 -7.91 -16.93 -22.87
C PRO A 140 -8.89 -16.19 -21.92
N THR A 141 -8.55 -16.06 -20.64
CA THR A 141 -9.32 -15.34 -19.62
C THR A 141 -8.37 -14.58 -18.71
N TYR A 142 -8.88 -13.58 -17.99
CA TYR A 142 -8.07 -12.72 -17.12
C TYR A 142 -8.52 -12.85 -15.67
N ASN A 143 -7.60 -12.66 -14.73
CA ASN A 143 -7.86 -12.47 -13.32
C ASN A 143 -7.62 -10.99 -12.96
N TYR A 144 -8.13 -10.57 -11.81
CA TYR A 144 -7.66 -9.36 -11.15
C TYR A 144 -6.44 -9.67 -10.30
N LYS A 145 -5.39 -8.86 -10.39
CA LYS A 145 -4.25 -8.85 -9.47
C LYS A 145 -4.55 -7.91 -8.31
N ILE A 146 -4.22 -8.32 -7.09
CA ILE A 146 -4.25 -7.45 -5.91
C ILE A 146 -2.87 -6.85 -5.72
N ILE A 147 -2.85 -5.53 -5.63
CA ILE A 147 -1.68 -4.75 -5.22
C ILE A 147 -2.04 -4.14 -3.85
N PRO A 148 -1.54 -4.71 -2.74
CA PRO A 148 -1.93 -4.31 -1.39
C PRO A 148 -1.14 -3.11 -0.88
N ILE A 149 -0.90 -2.17 -1.77
CA ILE A 149 -0.26 -0.89 -1.49
C ILE A 149 -1.16 0.18 -2.04
N GLU A 150 -1.45 1.16 -1.19
CA GLU A 150 -2.29 2.28 -1.54
C GLU A 150 -1.44 3.34 -2.25
N ILE A 151 -1.80 3.66 -3.49
CA ILE A 151 -1.34 4.88 -4.16
C ILE A 151 -2.10 6.04 -3.53
N ASN A 152 -1.38 6.94 -2.85
CA ASN A 152 -1.97 8.02 -2.08
C ASN A 152 -1.11 9.27 -2.26
N GLU A 153 -1.68 10.36 -2.78
CA GLU A 153 -0.95 11.61 -3.03
C GLU A 153 -0.40 12.25 -1.75
N ASN A 154 -1.01 11.94 -0.60
CA ASN A 154 -0.59 12.36 0.73
C ASN A 154 0.12 11.23 1.52
N GLY A 155 0.50 10.14 0.84
CA GLY A 155 1.18 9.00 1.44
C GLY A 155 2.57 9.37 1.99
N ASN A 156 3.10 8.51 2.86
CA ASN A 156 4.37 8.74 3.54
C ASN A 156 5.63 8.49 2.68
N ALA A 157 5.49 7.93 1.47
CA ALA A 157 6.62 7.60 0.59
C ALA A 157 6.43 8.23 -0.79
N SER A 158 7.13 9.34 -1.06
CA SER A 158 7.12 9.99 -2.38
C SER A 158 8.40 9.68 -3.15
N PHE A 159 8.22 9.07 -4.32
CA PHE A 159 9.30 8.73 -5.24
C PHE A 159 9.34 9.76 -6.35
N PHE A 160 10.52 10.34 -6.59
CA PHE A 160 10.73 11.36 -7.60
C PHE A 160 11.87 10.96 -8.52
N LEU A 161 11.62 10.95 -9.83
CA LEU A 161 12.65 10.80 -10.84
C LEU A 161 12.80 12.12 -11.60
N ASN A 162 13.87 12.87 -11.30
CA ASN A 162 14.17 14.13 -11.98
C ASN A 162 14.65 13.88 -13.42
N GLY A 163 14.20 14.72 -14.35
CA GLY A 163 14.57 14.60 -15.77
C GLY A 163 13.68 13.63 -16.55
N TYR A 164 14.26 12.95 -17.56
CA TYR A 164 13.55 11.99 -18.42
C TYR A 164 12.24 12.55 -19.01
N LYS A 165 12.20 13.85 -19.32
CA LYS A 165 10.99 14.56 -19.81
C LYS A 165 10.48 14.02 -21.15
N ASN A 166 11.34 13.36 -21.92
CA ASN A 166 10.98 12.75 -23.20
C ASN A 166 10.52 11.28 -23.05
N ALA A 167 10.60 10.69 -21.86
CA ALA A 167 10.13 9.33 -21.65
C ALA A 167 8.62 9.24 -21.86
N LYS A 168 8.16 8.10 -22.38
CA LYS A 168 6.75 7.82 -22.61
C LYS A 168 6.11 7.16 -21.40
N LYS A 169 6.86 6.28 -20.73
CA LYS A 169 6.40 5.50 -19.58
C LYS A 169 7.51 5.43 -18.54
N VAL A 170 7.15 5.71 -17.29
CA VAL A 170 8.01 5.45 -16.12
C VAL A 170 7.22 4.63 -15.12
N VAL A 171 7.81 3.51 -14.68
CA VAL A 171 7.24 2.62 -13.67
C VAL A 171 8.14 2.60 -12.45
N LEU A 172 7.55 2.68 -11.26
CA LEU A 172 8.22 2.41 -10.00
C LEU A 172 8.11 0.92 -9.69
N SER A 173 9.23 0.26 -9.41
CA SER A 173 9.25 -1.18 -9.14
C SER A 173 10.15 -1.48 -7.96
N GLY A 174 9.74 -2.38 -7.07
CA GLY A 174 10.51 -2.67 -5.86
C GLY A 174 9.97 -3.81 -5.02
N SER A 175 10.66 -4.08 -3.92
CA SER A 175 10.30 -5.10 -2.92
C SER A 175 8.83 -5.02 -2.47
N PHE A 176 8.27 -3.82 -2.33
CA PHE A 176 6.89 -3.58 -1.92
C PHE A 176 5.86 -4.12 -2.94
N ASN A 177 6.15 -4.11 -4.24
CA ASN A 177 5.26 -4.65 -5.28
C ASN A 177 5.85 -5.89 -5.97
N LYS A 178 6.84 -6.53 -5.36
CA LYS A 178 7.58 -7.68 -5.91
C LYS A 178 8.15 -7.44 -7.30
N TRP A 179 8.76 -6.28 -7.49
CA TRP A 179 9.41 -5.92 -8.74
C TRP A 179 8.46 -5.96 -9.94
N ASP A 180 7.18 -5.60 -9.72
CA ASP A 180 6.19 -5.49 -10.78
C ASP A 180 6.57 -4.37 -11.77
N GLU A 181 6.52 -4.66 -13.06
CA GLU A 181 7.02 -3.78 -14.13
C GLU A 181 5.91 -2.94 -14.81
N GLU A 182 4.66 -3.05 -14.36
CA GLU A 182 3.53 -2.54 -15.13
C GLU A 182 2.63 -1.59 -14.36
N HIS A 183 2.34 -1.88 -13.10
CA HIS A 183 1.17 -1.31 -12.43
C HIS A 183 1.43 0.03 -11.74
N PHE A 184 2.66 0.28 -11.30
CA PHE A 184 3.03 1.51 -10.59
C PHE A 184 3.54 2.59 -11.54
N LEU A 185 2.66 3.02 -12.43
CA LEU A 185 2.93 4.11 -13.37
C LEU A 185 3.14 5.42 -12.61
N MET A 186 4.24 6.10 -12.89
CA MET A 186 4.52 7.41 -12.32
C MET A 186 3.82 8.50 -13.13
N LYS A 187 3.31 9.51 -12.43
CA LYS A 187 2.71 10.69 -13.04
C LYS A 187 3.81 11.65 -13.52
N LYS A 188 3.69 12.16 -14.74
CA LYS A 188 4.60 13.16 -15.28
C LYS A 188 4.41 14.50 -14.57
N THR A 189 5.49 15.19 -14.27
CA THR A 189 5.54 16.52 -13.64
C THR A 189 6.34 17.49 -14.51
N GLU A 190 6.39 18.78 -14.12
CA GLU A 190 7.19 19.78 -14.83
C GLU A 190 8.69 19.42 -14.90
N ASN A 191 9.20 18.75 -13.87
CA ASN A 191 10.62 18.46 -13.70
C ASN A 191 11.01 16.99 -13.85
N GLY A 192 10.03 16.09 -13.99
CA GLY A 192 10.28 14.67 -14.17
C GLY A 192 9.05 13.82 -13.88
N TRP A 193 9.15 12.87 -12.95
CA TRP A 193 8.11 11.90 -12.66
C TRP A 193 7.90 11.74 -11.15
N LYS A 194 6.66 11.53 -10.72
CA LYS A 194 6.31 11.35 -9.31
C LYS A 194 5.31 10.22 -9.12
N LEU A 195 5.50 9.43 -8.06
CA LEU A 195 4.47 8.55 -7.50
C LEU A 195 4.56 8.61 -5.98
N THR A 196 3.41 8.69 -5.30
CA THR A 196 3.35 8.66 -3.84
C THR A 196 2.55 7.45 -3.39
N LEU A 197 3.14 6.70 -2.47
CA LEU A 197 2.60 5.49 -1.88
C LEU A 197 2.40 5.66 -0.38
N GLN A 198 1.43 4.95 0.17
CA GLN A 198 1.36 4.70 1.60
C GLN A 198 2.05 3.35 1.89
N LEU A 199 3.21 3.41 2.51
CA LEU A 199 4.01 2.23 2.87
C LEU A 199 4.00 2.01 4.38
N LYS A 200 4.08 0.75 4.79
CA LYS A 200 4.31 0.38 6.19
C LYS A 200 5.77 0.65 6.56
N PRO A 201 6.11 0.72 7.85
CA PRO A 201 7.51 0.74 8.24
C PRO A 201 8.19 -0.50 7.68
N ASN A 202 9.29 -0.30 6.95
CA ASN A 202 10.18 -1.35 6.45
C ASN A 202 11.36 -0.71 5.71
N LEU A 203 12.38 -1.54 5.46
CA LEU A 203 13.42 -1.25 4.48
C LEU A 203 12.96 -1.75 3.11
N TYR A 204 12.81 -0.83 2.15
CA TYR A 204 12.36 -1.16 0.81
C TYR A 204 13.47 -0.93 -0.22
N GLU A 205 13.72 -1.95 -1.03
CA GLU A 205 14.50 -1.84 -2.26
C GLU A 205 13.60 -1.46 -3.43
N TYR A 206 14.09 -0.60 -4.34
CA TYR A 206 13.37 -0.17 -5.54
C TYR A 206 14.30 0.27 -6.68
N LYS A 207 13.73 0.35 -7.88
CA LYS A 207 14.27 0.92 -9.12
C LYS A 207 13.16 1.61 -9.91
N PHE A 208 13.55 2.39 -10.92
CA PHE A 208 12.64 2.88 -11.95
C PHE A 208 12.82 2.11 -13.25
N ILE A 209 11.74 1.98 -14.03
CA ILE A 209 11.78 1.45 -15.39
C ILE A 209 11.37 2.59 -16.33
N VAL A 210 12.33 3.12 -17.08
CA VAL A 210 12.11 4.22 -18.03
C VAL A 210 12.09 3.66 -19.44
N ASP A 211 10.93 3.69 -20.09
CA ASP A 211 10.72 3.14 -21.44
C ASP A 211 11.28 1.71 -21.61
N GLY A 212 11.09 0.86 -20.58
CA GLY A 212 11.55 -0.53 -20.55
C GLY A 212 12.99 -0.74 -20.04
N LYS A 213 13.71 0.34 -19.71
CA LYS A 213 15.06 0.25 -19.15
C LYS A 213 15.06 0.46 -17.63
N TRP A 214 15.57 -0.54 -16.90
CA TRP A 214 15.81 -0.45 -15.47
C TRP A 214 16.92 0.56 -15.14
N ILE A 215 16.66 1.43 -14.16
CA ILE A 215 17.62 2.38 -13.60
C ILE A 215 17.47 2.46 -12.08
N GLU A 216 18.59 2.64 -11.38
CA GLU A 216 18.60 3.12 -9.99
C GLU A 216 18.00 4.53 -9.92
N ASP A 217 17.52 4.94 -8.74
CA ASP A 217 17.21 6.33 -8.45
C ASP A 217 18.50 7.17 -8.42
N PRO A 218 18.75 8.04 -9.42
CA PRO A 218 19.99 8.80 -9.48
C PRO A 218 20.14 9.82 -8.34
N SER A 219 19.04 10.15 -7.65
CA SER A 219 19.02 11.10 -6.55
C SER A 219 19.20 10.44 -5.19
N ASN A 220 19.02 9.11 -5.10
CA ASN A 220 19.16 8.37 -3.86
C ASN A 220 20.57 7.81 -3.69
N LYS A 221 21.26 8.23 -2.63
CA LYS A 221 22.62 7.76 -2.30
C LYS A 221 22.62 6.39 -1.61
N ASN A 222 21.51 6.02 -0.97
CA ASN A 222 21.39 4.76 -0.26
C ASN A 222 21.04 3.67 -1.25
N LYS A 223 21.91 2.66 -1.33
CA LYS A 223 21.76 1.55 -2.24
C LYS A 223 22.37 0.28 -1.69
N ILE A 224 21.86 -0.85 -2.15
CA ILE A 224 22.31 -2.19 -1.78
C ILE A 224 22.62 -2.97 -3.06
N GLU A 225 23.68 -3.76 -3.05
CA GLU A 225 24.03 -4.64 -4.17
C GLU A 225 22.97 -5.74 -4.29
N ASN A 226 22.52 -6.01 -5.51
CA ASN A 226 21.52 -7.03 -5.82
C ASN A 226 22.17 -8.33 -6.33
N GLU A 227 21.34 -9.35 -6.53
CA GLU A 227 21.78 -10.69 -6.97
C GLU A 227 22.47 -10.75 -8.34
N TYR A 228 22.45 -9.66 -9.12
CA TYR A 228 23.09 -9.54 -10.43
C TYR A 228 24.38 -8.71 -10.40
N GLY A 229 24.85 -8.29 -9.21
CA GLY A 229 26.02 -7.42 -9.08
C GLY A 229 25.76 -5.96 -9.50
N GLU A 230 24.50 -5.58 -9.67
CA GLU A 230 24.07 -4.18 -9.80
C GLU A 230 23.59 -3.66 -8.45
N TYR A 231 23.07 -2.42 -8.38
CA TYR A 231 22.50 -1.90 -7.14
C TYR A 231 21.00 -1.63 -7.26
N ASN A 232 20.29 -1.77 -6.14
CA ASN A 232 18.93 -1.28 -5.93
C ASN A 232 18.98 -0.05 -5.04
N SER A 233 18.14 0.95 -5.29
CA SER A 233 17.96 2.09 -4.39
C SER A 233 17.19 1.65 -3.15
N VAL A 234 17.51 2.23 -2.00
CA VAL A 234 16.95 1.83 -0.70
C VAL A 234 16.19 2.98 -0.06
N LEU A 235 14.98 2.68 0.42
CA LEU A 235 14.11 3.59 1.17
C LEU A 235 13.74 2.96 2.52
N ASP A 236 14.17 3.57 3.61
CA ASP A 236 13.77 3.19 4.97
C ASP A 236 12.54 4.00 5.40
N ILE A 237 11.40 3.33 5.50
CA ILE A 237 10.17 3.91 6.06
C ILE A 237 10.15 3.64 7.56
N GLN A 238 10.18 4.71 8.34
CA GLN A 238 10.15 4.66 9.80
C GLN A 238 8.82 5.15 10.35
N GLN A 239 8.43 4.63 11.51
CA GLN A 239 7.26 5.07 12.26
C GLN A 239 7.66 5.92 13.46
N GLU A 240 6.89 6.97 13.74
CA GLU A 240 7.02 7.70 15.00
C GLU A 240 6.52 6.84 16.17
N ILE A 241 7.41 6.59 17.13
CA ILE A 241 7.16 5.80 18.32
C ILE A 241 7.27 6.69 19.55
N ASN A 242 6.21 6.66 20.36
CA ASN A 242 6.17 7.29 21.67
C ASN A 242 6.57 6.25 22.73
N PHE A 243 7.72 6.49 23.37
CA PHE A 243 8.12 5.79 24.58
C PHE A 243 7.59 6.55 25.78
N LEU A 244 6.77 5.89 26.58
CA LEU A 244 6.14 6.46 27.76
C LEU A 244 6.63 5.70 28.98
N LEU A 245 7.16 6.43 29.96
CA LEU A 245 7.45 5.89 31.28
C LEU A 245 6.55 6.62 32.28
N GLU A 246 5.52 5.95 32.77
CA GLU A 246 4.67 6.50 33.82
C GLU A 246 5.41 6.49 35.17
N ASP A 247 4.94 7.33 36.10
CA ASP A 247 5.56 7.57 37.41
C ASP A 247 6.90 8.33 37.36
N PHE A 248 7.78 8.07 38.33
CA PHE A 248 9.11 8.71 38.49
C PHE A 248 9.08 10.24 38.47
N GLN A 249 8.04 10.85 39.04
CA GLN A 249 7.86 12.30 39.07
C GLN A 249 8.94 13.03 39.86
N ASN A 250 9.62 12.35 40.78
CA ASN A 250 10.71 12.92 41.56
C ASN A 250 12.09 12.70 40.93
N ALA A 251 12.17 11.97 39.79
CA ALA A 251 13.44 11.79 39.10
C ALA A 251 13.95 13.13 38.55
N LYS A 252 15.27 13.31 38.59
CA LYS A 252 15.93 14.52 38.06
C LYS A 252 16.05 14.42 36.55
N GLU A 253 16.42 13.26 36.04
CA GLU A 253 16.52 13.00 34.62
C GLU A 253 16.27 11.53 34.27
N ILE A 254 15.68 11.33 33.10
CA ILE A 254 15.45 10.01 32.54
C ILE A 254 15.92 10.01 31.09
N PHE A 255 16.65 8.96 30.70
CA PHE A 255 17.06 8.73 29.32
C PHE A 255 16.46 7.43 28.79
N LEU A 256 16.12 7.43 27.50
CA LEU A 256 15.76 6.23 26.76
C LEU A 256 17.03 5.63 26.13
N ALA A 257 17.27 4.34 26.32
CA ALA A 257 18.40 3.64 25.75
C ALA A 257 17.94 2.33 25.11
N GLY A 258 18.42 2.04 23.90
CA GLY A 258 18.06 0.83 23.16
C GLY A 258 18.96 0.60 21.96
N ASP A 259 18.69 -0.44 21.18
CA ASP A 259 19.48 -0.75 19.98
C ASP A 259 19.55 0.42 18.99
N PHE A 260 18.43 1.11 18.77
CA PHE A 260 18.27 2.24 17.86
C PHE A 260 19.10 3.49 18.21
N ASN A 261 19.69 3.55 19.41
CA ASN A 261 20.63 4.60 19.79
C ASN A 261 21.92 4.03 20.40
N ASN A 262 22.27 2.79 20.05
CA ASN A 262 23.46 2.08 20.52
C ASN A 262 23.58 2.06 22.06
N TRP A 263 22.45 1.91 22.76
CA TRP A 263 22.38 1.91 24.23
C TRP A 263 22.98 3.16 24.88
N SER A 264 22.93 4.29 24.19
CA SER A 264 23.46 5.56 24.69
C SER A 264 22.80 5.96 26.01
N LYS A 265 23.62 6.43 26.96
CA LYS A 265 23.16 6.80 28.31
C LYS A 265 22.67 8.24 28.43
N ASP A 266 22.91 9.07 27.42
CA ASP A 266 22.72 10.51 27.50
C ASP A 266 22.07 11.14 26.25
N SER A 267 21.97 10.39 25.14
CA SER A 267 21.52 10.99 23.87
C SER A 267 20.01 11.25 23.81
N PHE A 268 19.19 10.36 24.36
CA PHE A 268 17.72 10.48 24.28
C PHE A 268 17.12 10.86 25.64
N LYS A 269 17.36 12.11 26.07
CA LYS A 269 16.79 12.66 27.31
C LYS A 269 15.26 12.78 27.18
N MET A 270 14.53 12.12 28.07
CA MET A 270 13.07 12.14 28.11
C MET A 270 12.54 13.49 28.63
N VAL A 271 11.38 13.88 28.12
CA VAL A 271 10.66 15.08 28.54
C VAL A 271 9.64 14.71 29.63
N LYS A 272 9.66 15.45 30.73
CA LYS A 272 8.71 15.27 31.83
C LYS A 272 7.30 15.69 31.39
N THR A 273 6.30 14.94 31.81
CA THR A 273 4.88 15.12 31.52
C THR A 273 4.06 15.08 32.82
N LYS A 274 2.76 15.38 32.74
CA LYS A 274 1.85 15.33 33.90
C LYS A 274 1.84 13.96 34.60
N ASN A 275 1.97 12.87 33.84
CA ASN A 275 1.79 11.50 34.34
C ASN A 275 3.09 10.66 34.35
N GLY A 276 4.19 11.20 33.82
CA GLY A 276 5.48 10.54 33.83
C GLY A 276 6.44 11.22 32.87
N TRP A 277 7.04 10.46 31.97
CA TRP A 277 8.05 10.92 31.03
C TRP A 277 7.78 10.38 29.63
N LYS A 278 8.12 11.17 28.62
CA LYS A 278 7.93 10.82 27.21
C LYS A 278 9.18 11.09 26.40
N TYR A 279 9.49 10.18 25.48
CA TYR A 279 10.39 10.45 24.36
C TYR A 279 9.75 9.98 23.06
N THR A 280 9.90 10.77 22.01
CA THR A 280 9.38 10.45 20.68
C THR A 280 10.56 10.31 19.74
N THR A 281 10.64 9.17 19.07
CA THR A 281 11.68 8.90 18.06
C THR A 281 11.08 8.15 16.89
N LYS A 282 11.80 8.07 15.78
CA LYS A 282 11.41 7.25 14.63
C LYS A 282 12.16 5.93 14.65
N LEU A 283 11.44 4.83 14.45
CA LEU A 283 12.00 3.49 14.38
C LEU A 283 11.58 2.80 13.08
N SER A 284 12.52 2.07 12.49
CA SER A 284 12.26 1.17 11.37
C SER A 284 11.43 -0.04 11.82
N TYR A 285 11.01 -0.87 10.86
CA TYR A 285 10.34 -2.13 11.16
C TYR A 285 11.21 -3.05 12.02
N GLY A 286 10.55 -3.79 12.90
CA GLY A 286 11.15 -4.93 13.57
C GLY A 286 11.05 -4.87 15.08
N LYS A 287 11.96 -5.62 15.70
CA LYS A 287 12.04 -5.79 17.14
C LYS A 287 13.13 -4.89 17.69
N HIS A 288 12.76 -4.00 18.60
CA HIS A 288 13.67 -3.09 19.27
C HIS A 288 13.75 -3.36 20.76
N HIS A 289 14.95 -3.59 21.28
CA HIS A 289 15.21 -3.73 22.71
C HIS A 289 15.51 -2.37 23.33
N TYR A 290 14.92 -2.10 24.50
CA TYR A 290 15.13 -0.84 25.21
C TYR A 290 15.03 -0.97 26.73
N LYS A 291 15.54 0.07 27.41
CA LYS A 291 15.43 0.35 28.83
C LYS A 291 15.34 1.87 29.07
N TYR A 292 14.99 2.23 30.28
CA TYR A 292 15.10 3.59 30.80
C TYR A 292 16.27 3.70 31.76
N ILE A 293 16.91 4.85 31.79
CA ILE A 293 17.96 5.18 32.76
C ILE A 293 17.38 6.29 33.63
N VAL A 294 16.96 5.96 34.84
CA VAL A 294 16.34 6.88 35.80
C VAL A 294 17.39 7.29 36.83
N ASP A 295 17.81 8.56 36.82
CA ASP A 295 18.88 9.08 37.69
C ASP A 295 20.12 8.17 37.72
N GLY A 296 20.53 7.68 36.54
CA GLY A 296 21.69 6.79 36.36
C GLY A 296 21.40 5.29 36.56
N ILE A 297 20.18 4.91 36.97
CA ILE A 297 19.81 3.51 37.24
C ILE A 297 19.00 2.94 36.08
N TRP A 298 19.45 1.81 35.52
CA TRP A 298 18.73 1.08 34.49
C TRP A 298 17.42 0.46 35.01
N LYS A 299 16.34 0.69 34.28
CA LYS A 299 14.98 0.20 34.58
C LYS A 299 14.35 -0.37 33.31
N LEU A 300 13.67 -1.50 33.47
CA LEU A 300 12.73 -1.99 32.46
C LEU A 300 11.51 -1.08 32.43
N ASP A 301 10.81 -1.08 31.30
CA ASP A 301 9.46 -0.53 31.22
C ASP A 301 8.51 -1.37 32.10
N PRO A 302 7.95 -0.80 33.19
CA PRO A 302 7.06 -1.53 34.08
C PRO A 302 5.75 -1.95 33.43
N LYS A 303 5.30 -1.21 32.41
CA LYS A 303 4.03 -1.44 31.71
C LYS A 303 4.16 -2.34 30.50
N ASN A 304 5.39 -2.60 30.04
CA ASN A 304 5.62 -3.52 28.93
C ASN A 304 5.73 -4.97 29.44
N PRO A 305 4.77 -5.84 29.12
CA PRO A 305 4.84 -7.25 29.51
C PRO A 305 5.87 -8.03 28.69
N VAL A 306 6.26 -7.54 27.52
CA VAL A 306 7.17 -8.25 26.60
C VAL A 306 8.62 -7.92 26.95
N LYS A 307 9.36 -8.95 27.35
CA LYS A 307 10.75 -8.86 27.79
C LYS A 307 11.56 -10.00 27.20
N GLU A 308 12.82 -9.74 26.88
CA GLU A 308 13.73 -10.72 26.32
C GLU A 308 15.13 -10.59 26.93
N TYR A 309 15.86 -11.71 26.98
CA TYR A 309 17.26 -11.73 27.37
C TYR A 309 18.15 -11.51 26.15
N ASP A 310 19.21 -10.71 26.31
CA ASP A 310 20.30 -10.65 25.35
C ASP A 310 21.30 -11.80 25.56
N PHE A 311 22.26 -11.95 24.63
CA PHE A 311 23.30 -12.98 24.71
C PHE A 311 24.23 -12.84 25.94
N SER A 312 24.24 -11.66 26.58
CA SER A 312 25.01 -11.37 27.78
C SER A 312 24.20 -11.63 29.07
N GLY A 313 22.96 -12.11 28.94
CA GLY A 313 22.08 -12.43 30.07
C GLY A 313 21.33 -11.22 30.65
N ASN A 314 21.40 -10.03 30.02
CA ASN A 314 20.59 -8.90 30.48
C ASN A 314 19.16 -9.02 29.95
N ILE A 315 18.17 -8.78 30.82
CA ILE A 315 16.78 -8.65 30.42
C ILE A 315 16.49 -7.23 29.88
N ASN A 316 15.76 -7.11 28.79
CA ASN A 316 15.38 -5.85 28.14
C ASN A 316 13.87 -5.80 27.85
N SER A 317 13.28 -4.61 27.83
CA SER A 317 11.91 -4.41 27.33
C SER A 317 11.92 -4.44 25.80
N VAL A 318 10.84 -4.92 25.18
CA VAL A 318 10.77 -5.10 23.73
C VAL A 318 9.67 -4.23 23.11
N LYS A 319 10.04 -3.42 22.13
CA LYS A 319 9.10 -2.67 21.29
C LYS A 319 9.06 -3.29 19.90
N MET A 320 7.89 -3.80 19.52
CA MET A 320 7.64 -4.22 18.14
C MET A 320 7.12 -3.03 17.33
N VAL A 321 7.75 -2.77 16.19
CA VAL A 321 7.28 -1.86 15.14
C VAL A 321 6.80 -2.72 13.98
N LYS A 322 5.55 -2.53 13.55
CA LYS A 322 4.85 -3.35 12.56
C LYS A 322 4.31 -2.50 11.42
#